data_AF-A0AAU9NMR7-F1
#
_entry.id   AF-A0AAU9NMR7-F1
#
_cell.length_a   1.000
_cell.length_b   1.000
_cell.length_c   1.000
_cell.angle_alpha   90.00
_cell.angle_beta   90.00
_cell.angle_gamma   90.00
#
_symmetry.space_group_name_H-M   'P 1'
#
loop_
_entity.id
_entity.type
_entity.pdbx_description
1 polymer ?
#
loop_
_entity_poly.entity_id
_entity_poly.type
_entity_poly.pdbx_seq_one_letter_code
_entity_poly.pdbx_strand_id
1 'polypeptide(L)'
;MEVSFSMINTVLCVVGVIVMIYGWRFFNWVWLKPKKMDKFLREQGLNGNPYKFLYGDIKEMVQMTTDARSKPINLTDDIIPRVMPFFYDSARRLMVKERIFTLGWAHYQ
;
A
#
# COMPACT_ATOMS: atom_id res chain seq x y z
N MET A 1 -12.10 43.37 -30.64
CA MET A 1 -12.13 42.98 -29.20
C MET A 1 -13.02 41.76 -28.94
N GLU A 2 -14.16 41.60 -29.62
CA GLU A 2 -15.08 40.47 -29.40
C GLU A 2 -14.53 39.12 -29.89
N VAL A 3 -13.85 39.11 -31.04
CA VAL A 3 -13.24 37.89 -31.63
C VAL A 3 -12.15 37.30 -30.73
N SER A 4 -11.35 38.16 -30.09
CA SER A 4 -10.34 37.76 -29.11
C SER A 4 -10.93 37.17 -27.83
N PHE A 5 -12.09 37.68 -27.37
CA PHE A 5 -12.78 37.14 -26.19
C PHE A 5 -13.40 35.76 -26.46
N SER A 6 -14.03 35.60 -27.64
CA SER A 6 -14.58 34.31 -28.09
C SER A 6 -13.49 33.22 -28.17
N MET A 7 -12.32 33.55 -28.73
CA MET A 7 -11.20 32.61 -28.86
C MET A 7 -10.67 32.15 -27.50
N ILE A 8 -10.56 33.06 -26.52
CA ILE A 8 -10.15 32.73 -25.15
C ILE A 8 -11.17 31.79 -24.49
N ASN A 9 -12.47 32.06 -24.64
CA ASN A 9 -13.50 31.22 -24.04
C ASN A 9 -13.49 29.80 -24.64
N THR A 10 -13.28 29.65 -25.95
CA THR A 10 -13.16 28.34 -26.60
C THR A 10 -11.97 27.54 -26.05
N VAL A 11 -10.80 28.17 -25.88
CA VAL A 11 -9.62 27.50 -25.30
C VAL A 11 -9.89 27.04 -23.87
N LEU A 12 -10.53 27.88 -23.05
CA LEU A 12 -10.90 27.52 -21.67
C LEU A 12 -11.87 26.34 -21.62
N CYS A 13 -12.87 26.29 -22.52
CA CYS A 13 -13.76 25.15 -22.63
C CYS A 13 -13.02 23.85 -22.96
N VAL A 14 -12.09 23.89 -23.94
CA VAL A 14 -11.30 22.71 -24.34
C VAL A 14 -10.44 22.23 -23.17
N VAL A 15 -9.75 23.14 -22.49
CA VAL A 15 -8.94 22.79 -21.31
C VAL A 15 -9.82 22.21 -20.20
N GLY A 16 -10.99 22.78 -19.94
CA GLY A 16 -11.94 22.27 -18.95
C GLY A 16 -12.40 20.85 -19.25
N VAL A 17 -12.72 20.54 -20.52
CA VAL A 17 -13.10 19.19 -20.95
C VAL A 17 -11.94 18.20 -20.74
N ILE A 18 -10.71 18.60 -21.09
CA ILE A 18 -9.52 17.77 -20.88
C ILE A 18 -9.34 17.46 -19.39
N VAL A 19 -9.40 18.47 -18.52
CA VAL A 19 -9.28 18.28 -17.07
C VAL A 19 -10.38 17.37 -16.54
N MET A 20 -11.63 17.50 -17.00
CA MET A 20 -12.71 16.60 -16.62
C MET A 20 -12.45 15.15 -17.02
N ILE A 21 -11.97 14.90 -18.25
CA ILE A 21 -11.65 13.54 -18.72
C ILE A 21 -10.53 12.92 -17.87
N TYR A 22 -9.47 13.67 -17.61
CA TYR A 22 -8.36 13.19 -16.79
C TYR A 22 -8.77 12.97 -15.33
N GLY A 23 -9.59 13.87 -14.76
CA GLY A 23 -10.14 13.72 -13.41
C GLY A 23 -11.01 12.46 -13.29
N TRP A 24 -11.89 12.22 -14.25
CA TRP A 24 -12.71 11.02 -14.31
C TRP A 24 -11.87 9.75 -14.45
N ARG A 25 -10.87 9.75 -15.35
CA ARG A 25 -9.93 8.64 -15.50
C ARG A 25 -9.14 8.37 -14.24
N PHE A 26 -8.66 9.43 -13.58
CA PHE A 26 -7.90 9.32 -12.34
C PHE A 26 -8.76 8.71 -11.24
N PHE A 27 -9.98 9.20 -11.04
CA PHE A 27 -10.89 8.63 -10.05
C PHE A 27 -11.21 7.15 -10.35
N ASN A 28 -11.49 6.84 -11.61
CA ASN A 28 -11.77 5.47 -12.04
C ASN A 28 -10.56 4.54 -11.84
N TRP A 29 -9.35 5.04 -12.10
CA TRP A 29 -8.11 4.29 -11.86
C TRP A 29 -7.85 4.09 -10.37
N VAL A 30 -7.96 5.15 -9.57
CA VAL A 30 -7.76 5.12 -8.11
C VAL A 30 -8.75 4.19 -7.44
N TRP A 31 -9.99 4.07 -7.93
CA TRP A 31 -11.02 3.23 -7.31
C TRP A 31 -11.09 1.81 -7.87
N LEU A 32 -11.08 1.63 -9.20
CA LEU A 32 -11.23 0.31 -9.81
C LEU A 32 -9.96 -0.52 -9.80
N LYS A 33 -8.78 0.10 -9.98
CA LYS A 33 -7.52 -0.64 -10.03
C LYS A 33 -7.22 -1.39 -8.72
N PRO A 34 -7.31 -0.78 -7.51
CA PRO A 34 -7.02 -1.51 -6.28
C PRO A 34 -8.04 -2.64 -6.05
N LYS A 35 -9.33 -2.41 -6.34
CA LYS A 35 -10.36 -3.43 -6.14
C LYS A 35 -10.19 -4.64 -7.07
N LYS A 36 -9.74 -4.41 -8.31
CA LYS A 36 -9.40 -5.50 -9.25
C LYS A 36 -8.17 -6.28 -8.78
N MET A 37 -7.15 -5.59 -8.30
CA MET A 37 -5.93 -6.21 -7.79
C MET A 37 -6.22 -7.07 -6.54
N ASP A 38 -7.00 -6.55 -5.59
CA ASP A 38 -7.43 -7.29 -4.40
C ASP A 38 -8.15 -8.59 -4.77
N LYS A 39 -9.11 -8.53 -5.70
CA LYS A 39 -9.83 -9.72 -6.17
C LYS A 39 -8.87 -10.75 -6.80
N PHE A 40 -7.96 -10.30 -7.66
CA PHE A 40 -7.00 -11.18 -8.32
C PHE A 40 -6.06 -11.88 -7.32
N LEU A 41 -5.55 -11.15 -6.32
CA LEU A 41 -4.69 -11.72 -5.27
C LEU A 41 -5.46 -12.74 -4.42
N ARG A 42 -6.72 -12.46 -4.09
CA ARG A 42 -7.58 -13.40 -3.34
C ARG A 42 -7.88 -14.67 -4.14
N GLU A 43 -8.08 -14.56 -5.46
CA GLU A 43 -8.22 -15.71 -6.36
C GLU A 43 -6.93 -16.56 -6.43
N GLN A 44 -5.75 -15.94 -6.26
CA GLN A 44 -4.47 -16.65 -6.14
C GLN A 44 -4.23 -17.28 -4.76
N GLY A 45 -5.20 -17.20 -3.84
CA GLY A 45 -5.05 -17.71 -2.47
C GLY A 45 -4.28 -16.78 -1.53
N LEU A 46 -3.86 -15.60 -1.99
CA LEU A 46 -3.24 -14.57 -1.17
C LEU A 46 -4.32 -13.74 -0.45
N ASN A 47 -4.95 -14.36 0.55
CA ASN A 47 -5.95 -13.71 1.38
C ASN A 47 -5.27 -12.81 2.44
N GLY A 48 -4.86 -11.62 2.00
CA GLY A 48 -4.26 -10.59 2.86
C GLY A 48 -5.29 -9.71 3.60
N ASN A 49 -4.79 -8.66 4.25
CA ASN A 49 -5.62 -7.62 4.88
C ASN A 49 -6.46 -6.91 3.80
N PRO A 50 -7.76 -6.62 4.03
CA PRO A 50 -8.55 -5.86 3.07
C PRO A 50 -7.92 -4.51 2.73
N TYR A 51 -7.93 -4.13 1.45
CA TYR A 51 -7.37 -2.87 0.98
C TYR A 51 -7.94 -1.66 1.74
N LYS A 52 -7.08 -0.95 2.46
CA LYS A 52 -7.39 0.34 3.11
C LYS A 52 -6.83 1.45 2.23
N PHE A 53 -7.68 2.42 1.86
CA PHE A 53 -7.34 3.48 0.91
C PHE A 53 -6.04 4.22 1.28
N LEU A 54 -4.99 4.03 0.47
CA LEU A 54 -3.69 4.72 0.44
C LEU A 54 -2.84 4.77 1.72
N TYR A 55 -3.40 4.57 2.91
CA TYR A 55 -2.74 4.92 4.18
C TYR A 55 -2.77 3.81 5.24
N GLY A 56 -3.29 2.63 4.91
CA GLY A 56 -3.37 1.51 5.85
C GLY A 56 -1.99 1.01 6.26
N ASP A 57 -1.47 0.05 5.49
CA ASP A 57 -0.24 -0.66 5.87
C ASP A 57 1.01 0.22 5.75
N ILE A 58 0.95 1.26 4.89
CA ILE A 58 2.06 2.21 4.72
C ILE A 58 2.31 3.00 6.01
N LYS A 59 1.26 3.41 6.74
CA LYS A 59 1.42 4.15 8.00
C LYS A 59 2.12 3.30 9.05
N GLU A 60 1.69 2.05 9.19
CA GLU A 60 2.30 1.10 10.13
C GLU A 60 3.75 0.81 9.77
N MET A 61 4.05 0.62 8.47
CA MET A 61 5.42 0.45 7.98
C MET A 61 6.32 1.65 8.31
N VAL A 62 5.83 2.88 8.12
CA VAL A 62 6.57 4.11 8.43
C VAL A 62 6.79 4.25 9.94
N GLN A 63 5.77 3.97 10.75
CA GLN A 63 5.87 4.00 12.21
C GLN A 63 6.93 3.00 12.71
N MET A 64 6.84 1.73 12.29
CA MET A 64 7.83 0.71 12.66
C MET A 64 9.25 1.08 12.22
N THR A 65 9.41 1.69 11.04
CA THR A 65 10.71 2.17 10.55
C THR A 65 11.24 3.32 11.40
N THR A 66 10.38 4.23 11.83
CA THR A 66 10.74 5.36 12.70
C THR A 66 11.16 4.85 14.08
N ASP A 67 10.42 3.92 14.64
CA ASP A 67 10.70 3.29 15.94
C ASP A 67 11.98 2.43 15.91
N ALA A 68 12.27 1.77 14.79
CA ALA A 68 13.50 1.00 14.64
C ALA A 68 14.72 1.91 14.48
N ARG A 69 14.56 3.10 13.89
CA ARG A 69 15.63 4.09 13.73
C ARG A 69 15.92 4.90 15.00
N SER A 70 14.94 5.07 15.87
CA SER A 70 15.11 5.80 17.14
C SER A 70 15.99 5.06 18.14
N LYS A 71 16.11 3.73 18.01
CA LYS A 71 16.97 2.90 18.86
C LYS A 71 18.43 2.97 18.43
N PRO A 72 19.38 3.19 19.35
CA PRO A 72 20.81 3.07 19.05
C PRO A 72 21.16 1.61 18.70
N ILE A 73 22.12 1.41 17.80
CA ILE A 73 22.59 0.09 17.36
C ILE A 73 24.12 0.02 17.47
N ASN A 74 24.66 -1.10 17.91
CA ASN A 74 26.11 -1.34 17.88
C ASN A 74 26.53 -1.91 16.52
N LEU A 75 27.82 -1.81 16.21
CA LEU A 75 28.40 -2.32 14.95
C LEU A 75 28.31 -3.85 14.82
N THR A 76 28.10 -4.56 15.93
CA THR A 76 27.96 -6.02 16.01
C THR A 76 26.51 -6.49 15.91
N ASP A 77 25.54 -5.58 16.02
CA ASP A 77 24.12 -5.94 16.05
C ASP A 77 23.56 -6.11 14.62
N ASP A 78 22.54 -6.95 14.48
CA ASP A 78 21.90 -7.20 13.19
C ASP A 78 21.20 -5.93 12.65
N ILE A 79 21.55 -5.55 11.42
CA ILE A 79 21.07 -4.35 10.74
C ILE A 79 19.70 -4.59 10.09
N ILE A 80 19.37 -5.83 9.73
CA ILE A 80 18.14 -6.21 9.03
C ILE A 80 16.86 -5.70 9.73
N PRO A 81 16.65 -5.90 11.05
CA PRO A 81 15.45 -5.41 11.74
C PRO A 81 15.33 -3.88 11.75
N ARG A 82 16.40 -3.13 11.49
CA ARG A 82 16.40 -1.67 11.43
C ARG A 82 16.06 -1.13 10.04
N VAL A 83 16.51 -1.81 8.98
CA VAL A 83 16.28 -1.38 7.59
C VAL A 83 14.88 -1.78 7.12
N MET A 84 14.42 -2.97 7.49
CA MET A 84 13.13 -3.52 7.07
C MET A 84 12.36 -4.15 8.24
N PRO A 85 11.99 -3.36 9.27
CA PRO A 85 11.33 -3.89 10.48
C PRO A 85 10.01 -4.60 10.17
N PHE A 86 9.22 -4.08 9.23
CA PHE A 86 7.92 -4.63 8.85
C PHE A 86 8.01 -6.07 8.28
N PHE A 87 8.98 -6.31 7.39
CA PHE A 87 9.20 -7.63 6.80
C PHE A 87 9.79 -8.60 7.83
N TYR A 88 10.70 -8.11 8.67
CA TYR A 88 11.29 -8.91 9.74
C TYR A 88 10.23 -9.40 10.74
N ASP A 89 9.33 -8.52 11.18
CA ASP A 89 8.22 -8.89 12.08
C ASP A 89 7.25 -9.86 11.40
N SER A 90 6.90 -9.62 10.14
CA SER A 90 6.02 -10.50 9.36
C SER A 90 6.60 -11.92 9.23
N ALA A 91 7.89 -12.04 8.87
CA ALA A 91 8.57 -13.33 8.77
C ALA A 91 8.63 -14.05 10.12
N ARG A 92 8.98 -13.32 11.19
CA ARG A 92 9.02 -13.86 12.55
C ARG A 92 7.65 -14.40 12.97
N ARG A 93 6.56 -13.69 12.72
CA ARG A 93 5.19 -14.14 13.05
C ARG A 93 4.81 -15.42 12.32
N LEU A 94 5.15 -15.53 11.03
CA LEU A 94 4.89 -16.73 10.24
C LEU A 94 5.63 -17.95 10.82
N MET A 95 6.91 -17.80 11.14
CA MET A 95 7.71 -18.87 11.75
C MET A 95 7.14 -19.30 13.12
N VAL A 96 6.71 -18.34 13.95
CA VAL A 96 6.08 -18.65 15.25
C VAL A 96 4.75 -19.38 15.06
N LYS A 97 3.94 -18.96 14.10
CA LYS A 97 2.64 -19.59 13.80
C LYS A 97 2.81 -21.04 13.34
N GLU A 98 3.78 -21.29 12.46
CA GLU A 98 4.11 -22.65 12.01
C GLU A 98 4.59 -23.53 13.17
N ARG A 99 5.46 -23.00 14.04
CA ARG A 99 5.94 -23.71 15.24
C ARG A 99 4.83 -24.06 16.23
N ILE A 100 3.89 -23.13 16.48
CA ILE A 100 2.75 -23.38 17.37
C ILE A 100 1.83 -24.43 16.76
N PHE A 101 1.60 -24.37 15.45
CA PHE A 101 0.83 -25.36 14.74
C PHE A 101 1.45 -26.76 14.91
N THR A 102 2.75 -26.92 14.61
CA THR A 102 3.43 -28.23 14.73
C THR A 102 3.43 -28.78 16.16
N LEU A 103 3.62 -27.93 17.18
CA LEU A 103 3.54 -28.36 18.58
C LEU A 103 2.11 -28.76 19.00
N GLY A 104 1.09 -28.10 18.45
CA GLY A 104 -0.32 -28.45 18.68
C GLY A 104 -0.69 -29.82 18.10
N TRP A 105 -0.23 -30.13 16.89
CA TRP A 105 -0.44 -31.46 16.28
C TRP A 105 0.30 -32.57 17.02
N ALA A 106 1.52 -32.28 17.49
CA ALA A 106 2.29 -33.23 18.29
C ALA A 106 1.62 -33.57 19.64
N HIS A 107 0.76 -32.69 20.16
CA HIS A 107 0.00 -32.94 21.39
C HIS A 107 -1.33 -33.67 21.12
N TYR A 108 -1.84 -33.65 19.89
CA TYR A 108 -3.11 -34.29 19.50
C TYR A 108 -2.93 -35.77 19.10
N GLN A 109 -1.69 -36.24 18.97
CA GLN A 109 -1.32 -37.58 18.55
C GLN A 109 -0.80 -38.40 19.73
#